data_AF-A0A383DFM1-F1
#
_entry.id   AF-A0A383DFM1-F1
#
_cell.length_a   1.000
_cell.length_b   1.000
_cell.length_c   1.000
_cell.angle_alpha   90.00
_cell.angle_beta   90.00
_cell.angle_gamma   90.00
#
_symmetry.space_group_name_H-M   'P 1'
#
loop_
_entity.id
_entity.type
_entity.pdbx_description
1 polymer ?
#
loop_
_entity_poly.entity_id
_entity_poly.type
_entity_poly.pdbx_seq_one_letter_code
_entity_poly.pdbx_strand_id
1 'polypeptide(L)'
;MDLTRQPPRRPSNAGIAAIVGLARMTDKARGHNAELLGEYKYGETSGLECEVLELMGLGAEEFAEAADRLWDIELEAWVRERMQCSSADIDKFNDEQLSRKPLDDLHRRLLRERIDKYAAGRSDISTVYASIELDDWGAFRDEDLTARPPRTAFLRSVVGIVGAARMGDKARAAKAGLLGE
;
A
#
# COMPACT_ATOMS: atom_id res chain seq x y z
N MET A 1 -2.46 8.75 7.13
CA MET A 1 -2.58 7.32 7.51
C MET A 1 -1.30 6.93 8.22
N ASP A 2 -1.37 6.24 9.35
CA ASP A 2 -0.15 5.85 10.07
C ASP A 2 0.46 4.57 9.46
N LEU A 3 1.50 4.71 8.65
CA LEU A 3 2.19 3.60 7.97
C LEU A 3 3.35 3.01 8.79
N THR A 4 3.61 3.55 9.97
CA THR A 4 4.51 2.91 10.96
C THR A 4 3.84 1.73 11.67
N ARG A 5 2.52 1.60 11.50
CA ARG A 5 1.68 0.62 12.21
C ARG A 5 0.92 -0.35 11.31
N GLN A 6 0.98 -0.16 10.00
CA GLN A 6 0.32 -1.00 9.01
C GLN A 6 0.92 -0.71 7.63
N PRO A 7 0.85 -1.67 6.70
CA PRO A 7 1.22 -1.38 5.33
C PRO A 7 0.12 -0.51 4.68
N PRO A 8 0.47 0.28 3.65
CA PRO A 8 -0.53 0.84 2.76
C PRO A 8 -1.23 -0.31 2.00
N ARG A 9 -2.38 -0.03 1.37
CA ARG A 9 -3.11 -1.03 0.59
C ARG A 9 -2.20 -1.74 -0.41
N ARG A 10 -2.54 -2.99 -0.71
CA ARG A 10 -1.74 -3.84 -1.60
C ARG A 10 -1.56 -3.16 -2.97
N PRO A 11 -0.37 -3.25 -3.59
CA PRO A 11 -0.11 -2.64 -4.89
C PRO A 11 -1.04 -3.16 -6.00
N SER A 12 -1.50 -4.41 -5.98
CA SER A 12 -2.49 -4.92 -6.95
C SER A 12 -3.91 -4.36 -6.77
N ASN A 13 -4.16 -3.50 -5.78
CA ASN A 13 -5.49 -2.95 -5.53
C ASN A 13 -5.83 -1.86 -6.56
N ALA A 14 -6.74 -2.19 -7.48
CA ALA A 14 -7.32 -1.28 -8.47
C ALA A 14 -8.60 -0.55 -7.99
N GLY A 15 -8.86 -0.52 -6.68
CA GLY A 15 -10.11 -0.01 -6.09
C GLY A 15 -10.31 1.51 -6.15
N ILE A 16 -9.37 2.26 -6.72
CA ILE A 16 -9.53 3.68 -7.03
C ILE A 16 -9.24 3.85 -8.51
N ALA A 17 -10.22 4.39 -9.25
CA ALA A 17 -10.13 4.70 -10.69
C ALA A 17 -9.75 3.52 -11.60
N ALA A 18 -9.85 2.27 -11.12
CA ALA A 18 -9.37 1.06 -11.80
C ALA A 18 -7.85 1.02 -12.03
N ILE A 19 -7.04 1.81 -11.31
CA ILE A 19 -5.59 1.88 -11.49
C ILE A 19 -4.88 1.14 -10.36
N VAL A 20 -4.08 0.12 -10.68
CA VAL A 20 -3.24 -0.56 -9.68
C VAL A 20 -2.17 0.40 -9.13
N GLY A 21 -1.80 0.23 -7.86
CA GLY A 21 -0.88 1.14 -7.17
C GLY A 21 -1.52 2.45 -6.70
N LEU A 22 -2.63 2.92 -7.28
CA LEU A 22 -3.25 4.19 -6.90
C LEU A 22 -3.81 4.19 -5.47
N ALA A 23 -4.50 3.12 -5.07
CA ALA A 23 -4.97 2.96 -3.70
C ALA A 23 -3.82 2.95 -2.68
N ARG A 24 -2.70 2.32 -3.04
CA ARG A 24 -1.47 2.29 -2.23
C ARG A 24 -0.84 3.69 -2.13
N MET A 25 -0.74 4.39 -3.27
CA MET A 25 -0.20 5.75 -3.33
C MET A 25 -1.05 6.72 -2.53
N THR A 26 -2.37 6.57 -2.53
CA THR A 26 -3.30 7.35 -1.68
C THR A 26 -2.97 7.20 -0.20
N ASP A 27 -2.75 5.96 0.26
CA ASP A 27 -2.41 5.68 1.65
C ASP A 27 -1.05 6.28 2.04
N LYS A 28 -0.09 6.22 1.11
CA LYS A 28 1.25 6.80 1.26
C LYS A 28 1.22 8.33 1.24
N ALA A 29 0.41 8.95 0.39
CA ALA A 29 0.18 10.38 0.38
C ALA A 29 -0.39 10.86 1.72
N ARG A 30 -1.43 10.18 2.22
CA ARG A 30 -2.00 10.45 3.55
C ARG A 30 -0.98 10.20 4.68
N GLY A 31 -0.06 9.26 4.51
CA GLY A 31 1.03 9.01 5.47
C GLY A 31 2.12 10.08 5.42
N HIS A 32 2.47 10.53 4.23
CA HIS A 32 3.40 11.62 3.98
C HIS A 32 2.90 12.93 4.62
N ASN A 33 1.65 13.33 4.35
CA ASN A 33 1.08 14.56 4.92
C ASN A 33 0.95 14.53 6.44
N ALA A 34 0.75 13.34 7.02
CA ALA A 34 0.65 13.15 8.46
C ALA A 34 2.01 12.94 9.15
N GLU A 35 3.13 13.00 8.41
CA GLU A 35 4.48 12.67 8.90
C GLU A 35 4.60 11.25 9.50
N LEU A 36 3.76 10.32 9.02
CA LEU A 36 3.68 8.93 9.48
C LEU A 36 3.93 7.94 8.33
N LEU A 37 4.77 8.33 7.38
CA LEU A 37 5.12 7.52 6.20
C LEU A 37 6.00 6.29 6.56
N GLY A 38 6.77 6.35 7.65
CA GLY A 38 7.68 5.28 8.04
C GLY A 38 8.83 5.10 7.05
N GLU A 39 9.17 3.85 6.71
CA GLU A 39 10.24 3.51 5.76
C GLU A 39 9.80 3.60 4.29
N TYR A 40 8.52 3.89 4.04
CA TYR A 40 8.01 4.05 2.69
C TYR A 40 8.51 5.35 2.05
N LYS A 41 8.58 5.38 0.71
CA LYS A 41 8.91 6.56 -0.09
C LYS A 41 7.67 7.08 -0.78
N TYR A 42 7.49 8.39 -0.93
CA TYR A 42 6.30 8.95 -1.59
C TYR A 42 6.66 9.78 -2.84
N GLY A 43 5.78 9.73 -3.84
CA GLY A 43 5.83 10.57 -5.04
C GLY A 43 7.07 10.29 -5.88
N GLU A 44 7.78 11.35 -6.27
CA GLU A 44 8.94 11.29 -7.16
C GLU A 44 10.11 10.45 -6.61
N THR A 45 10.14 10.20 -5.30
CA THR A 45 11.16 9.35 -4.67
C THR A 45 10.87 7.85 -4.79
N SER A 46 9.69 7.48 -5.32
CA SER A 46 9.22 6.11 -5.48
C SER A 46 8.95 5.83 -6.96
N GLY A 47 9.82 5.07 -7.63
CA GLY A 47 9.69 4.80 -9.08
C GLY A 47 8.33 4.24 -9.50
N LEU A 48 7.71 3.37 -8.69
CA LEU A 48 6.36 2.86 -8.97
C LEU A 48 5.27 3.93 -8.89
N GLU A 49 5.46 4.96 -8.07
CA GLU A 49 4.49 6.07 -7.96
C GLU A 49 4.71 7.11 -9.03
N CYS A 50 5.96 7.35 -9.47
CA CYS A 50 6.23 8.14 -10.65
C CYS A 50 5.43 7.62 -11.85
N GLU A 51 5.44 6.31 -12.09
CA GLU A 51 4.70 5.70 -13.20
C GLU A 51 3.17 5.87 -13.09
N VAL A 52 2.61 5.83 -11.87
CA VAL A 52 1.17 6.08 -11.63
C VAL A 52 0.84 7.56 -11.85
N LEU A 53 1.68 8.47 -11.37
CA LEU A 53 1.53 9.91 -11.55
C LEU A 53 1.65 10.30 -13.04
N GLU A 54 2.61 9.71 -13.75
CA GLU A 54 2.79 9.86 -15.20
C GLU A 54 1.58 9.36 -15.98
N LEU A 55 1.02 8.18 -15.65
CA LEU A 55 -0.20 7.67 -16.27
C LEU A 55 -1.37 8.65 -16.10
N MET A 56 -1.54 9.21 -14.91
CA MET A 56 -2.63 10.15 -14.64
C MET A 56 -2.34 11.55 -15.20
N GLY A 57 -1.08 11.92 -15.43
CA GLY A 57 -0.67 13.28 -15.77
C GLY A 57 -0.82 14.25 -14.58
N LEU A 58 -0.56 13.77 -13.35
CA LEU A 58 -0.72 14.53 -12.10
C LEU A 58 0.61 14.72 -11.37
N GLY A 59 0.74 15.82 -10.62
CA GLY A 59 1.86 16.06 -9.72
C GLY A 59 1.69 15.37 -8.36
N ALA A 60 2.79 15.00 -7.71
CA ALA A 60 2.78 14.33 -6.41
C ALA A 60 2.18 15.21 -5.29
N GLU A 61 2.47 16.52 -5.29
CA GLU A 61 1.95 17.46 -4.29
C GLU A 61 0.45 17.69 -4.47
N GLU A 62 0.00 17.97 -5.70
CA GLU A 62 -1.43 18.11 -6.02
C GLU A 62 -2.23 16.87 -5.61
N PHE A 63 -1.70 15.68 -5.93
CA PHE A 63 -2.33 14.43 -5.52
C PHE A 63 -2.35 14.27 -3.99
N ALA A 64 -1.29 14.67 -3.29
CA ALA A 64 -1.23 14.57 -1.83
C ALA A 64 -2.28 15.46 -1.16
N GLU A 65 -2.45 16.69 -1.64
CA GLU A 65 -3.49 17.60 -1.15
C GLU A 65 -4.90 17.03 -1.38
N ALA A 66 -5.15 16.42 -2.54
CA ALA A 66 -6.42 15.78 -2.84
C ALA A 66 -6.68 14.57 -1.92
N ALA A 67 -5.67 13.71 -1.72
CA ALA A 67 -5.77 12.51 -0.90
C ALA A 67 -6.05 12.80 0.59
N ASP A 68 -5.65 13.97 1.10
CA ASP A 68 -5.93 14.39 2.48
C ASP A 68 -7.39 14.84 2.67
N ARG A 69 -7.96 15.50 1.66
CA ARG A 69 -9.30 16.08 1.73
C ARG A 69 -10.41 15.12 1.32
N LEU A 70 -10.10 14.15 0.46
CA LEU A 70 -11.10 13.29 -0.19
C LEU A 70 -11.00 11.84 0.28
N TRP A 71 -12.15 11.20 0.48
CA TRP A 71 -12.23 9.75 0.64
C TRP A 71 -12.16 9.05 -0.73
N ASP A 72 -12.01 7.73 -0.74
CA ASP A 72 -11.65 7.00 -1.95
C ASP A 72 -12.67 7.17 -3.09
N ILE A 73 -13.97 7.33 -2.80
CA ILE A 73 -15.02 7.54 -3.81
C ILE A 73 -14.89 8.92 -4.44
N GLU A 74 -14.73 9.96 -3.62
CA GLU A 74 -14.57 11.34 -4.09
C GLU A 74 -13.21 11.55 -4.76
N LEU A 75 -12.17 10.87 -4.28
CA LEU A 75 -10.84 10.89 -4.88
C LEU A 75 -10.86 10.21 -6.25
N GLU A 76 -11.58 9.09 -6.41
CA GLU A 76 -11.76 8.46 -7.72
C GLU A 76 -12.42 9.44 -8.71
N ALA A 77 -13.52 10.10 -8.32
CA ALA A 77 -14.16 11.09 -9.17
C ALA A 77 -13.19 12.23 -9.53
N TRP A 78 -12.46 12.75 -8.55
CA TRP A 78 -11.49 13.82 -8.73
C TRP A 78 -10.34 13.45 -9.69
N VAL A 79 -9.82 12.22 -9.59
CA VAL A 79 -8.81 11.67 -10.50
C VAL A 79 -9.37 11.54 -11.91
N ARG A 80 -10.57 10.94 -12.07
CA ARG A 80 -11.18 10.71 -13.38
C ARG A 80 -11.46 11.99 -14.16
N GLU A 81 -11.77 13.08 -13.46
CA GLU A 81 -11.97 14.40 -14.07
C GLU A 81 -10.69 15.04 -14.61
N ARG A 82 -9.52 14.64 -14.10
CA ARG A 82 -8.22 15.28 -14.41
C ARG A 82 -7.28 14.40 -15.21
N MET A 83 -7.44 13.09 -15.10
CA MET A 83 -6.55 12.15 -15.75
C MET A 83 -6.61 12.30 -17.27
N GLN A 84 -5.45 12.24 -17.91
CA GLN A 84 -5.33 12.42 -19.36
C GLN A 84 -5.33 11.08 -20.13
N CYS A 85 -5.33 9.96 -19.42
CA CYS A 85 -5.29 8.62 -19.99
C CYS A 85 -6.68 8.05 -20.28
N SER A 86 -6.75 7.16 -21.27
CA SER A 86 -7.95 6.41 -21.61
C SER A 86 -8.08 5.15 -20.74
N SER A 87 -9.26 4.52 -20.76
CA SER A 87 -9.43 3.20 -20.12
C SER A 87 -8.50 2.13 -20.70
N ALA A 88 -8.19 2.19 -22.00
CA ALA A 88 -7.27 1.26 -22.64
C ALA A 88 -5.81 1.45 -22.16
N ASP A 89 -5.42 2.69 -21.86
CA ASP A 89 -4.11 2.98 -21.27
C ASP A 89 -4.02 2.43 -19.83
N ILE A 90 -5.11 2.55 -19.06
CA ILE A 90 -5.22 2.00 -17.71
C ILE A 90 -5.11 0.46 -17.74
N ASP A 91 -5.84 -0.20 -18.64
CA ASP A 91 -5.79 -1.66 -18.77
C ASP A 91 -4.38 -2.14 -19.12
N LYS A 92 -3.75 -1.49 -20.12
CA LYS A 92 -2.36 -1.78 -20.50
C LYS A 92 -1.39 -1.57 -19.34
N PHE A 93 -1.50 -0.44 -18.64
CA PHE A 93 -0.68 -0.15 -17.47
C PHE A 93 -0.84 -1.21 -16.39
N ASN A 94 -2.07 -1.58 -16.06
CA ASN A 94 -2.38 -2.58 -15.05
C ASN A 94 -1.75 -3.93 -15.41
N ASP A 95 -1.91 -4.39 -16.65
CA ASP A 95 -1.33 -5.65 -17.13
C ASP A 95 0.20 -5.64 -17.04
N GLU A 96 0.84 -4.53 -17.44
CA GLU A 96 2.29 -4.35 -17.34
C GLU A 96 2.76 -4.38 -15.87
N GLN A 97 2.10 -3.66 -14.96
CA GLN A 97 2.48 -3.64 -13.54
C GLN A 97 2.28 -5.00 -12.86
N LEU A 98 1.14 -5.65 -13.11
CA LEU A 98 0.79 -6.92 -12.46
C LEU A 98 1.69 -8.06 -12.93
N SER A 99 2.17 -8.03 -14.18
CA SER A 99 3.06 -9.04 -14.75
C SER A 99 4.56 -8.73 -14.58
N ARG A 100 4.92 -7.51 -14.13
CA ARG A 100 6.30 -7.04 -14.02
C ARG A 100 7.12 -7.94 -13.10
N LYS A 101 8.21 -8.49 -13.65
CA LYS A 101 9.22 -9.25 -12.90
C LYS A 101 10.43 -8.38 -12.53
N PRO A 102 11.19 -8.73 -11.48
CA PRO A 102 12.46 -8.09 -11.19
C PRO A 102 13.42 -8.05 -12.38
N LEU A 103 13.88 -6.85 -12.74
CA LEU A 103 14.70 -6.62 -13.94
C LEU A 103 16.20 -6.82 -13.68
N ASP A 104 16.66 -6.60 -12.45
CA ASP A 104 18.06 -6.73 -12.05
C ASP A 104 18.28 -7.77 -10.94
N ASP A 105 19.55 -8.10 -10.71
CA ASP A 105 19.95 -9.13 -9.76
C ASP A 105 19.70 -8.73 -8.31
N LEU A 106 19.74 -7.43 -7.98
CA LEU A 106 19.42 -6.94 -6.64
C LEU A 106 17.95 -7.26 -6.31
N HIS A 107 17.03 -6.88 -7.19
CA HIS A 107 15.60 -7.11 -6.97
C HIS A 107 15.24 -8.60 -7.02
N ARG A 108 15.93 -9.42 -7.84
CA ARG A 108 15.78 -10.89 -7.81
C ARG A 108 16.24 -11.47 -6.49
N ARG A 109 17.35 -10.98 -5.94
CA ARG A 109 17.87 -11.41 -4.63
C ARG A 109 16.90 -11.02 -3.51
N LEU A 110 16.44 -9.77 -3.48
CA LEU A 110 15.46 -9.29 -2.50
C LEU A 110 14.16 -10.10 -2.53
N LEU A 111 13.65 -10.43 -3.73
CA LEU A 111 12.49 -11.31 -3.87
C LEU A 111 12.75 -12.69 -3.24
N ARG A 112 13.90 -13.30 -3.51
CA ARG A 112 14.26 -14.61 -2.93
C ARG A 112 14.37 -14.54 -1.42
N GLU A 113 15.07 -13.54 -0.88
CA GLU A 113 15.21 -13.32 0.56
C GLU A 113 13.84 -13.17 1.26
N ARG A 114 12.90 -12.44 0.63
CA ARG A 114 11.52 -12.30 1.13
C ARG A 114 10.76 -13.62 1.11
N ILE A 115 10.87 -14.40 0.03
CA ILE A 115 10.23 -15.72 -0.05
C ILE A 115 10.78 -16.63 1.05
N ASP A 116 12.10 -16.72 1.19
CA ASP A 116 12.73 -17.57 2.20
C ASP A 116 12.30 -17.17 3.63
N LYS A 117 12.18 -15.86 3.90
CA LYS A 117 11.78 -15.34 5.20
C LYS A 117 10.30 -15.53 5.53
N TYR A 118 9.42 -15.31 4.56
CA TYR A 118 7.98 -15.15 4.82
C TYR A 118 7.12 -16.27 4.24
N ALA A 119 7.55 -16.93 3.17
CA ALA A 119 6.75 -17.91 2.42
C ALA A 119 7.63 -19.02 1.82
N ALA A 120 8.52 -19.61 2.63
CA ALA A 120 9.48 -20.61 2.18
C ALA A 120 8.81 -21.73 1.38
N GLY A 121 9.38 -22.04 0.20
CA GLY A 121 8.87 -23.07 -0.71
C GLY A 121 7.78 -22.60 -1.69
N ARG A 122 7.31 -21.35 -1.62
CA ARG A 122 6.39 -20.79 -2.63
C ARG A 122 7.16 -20.31 -3.86
N SER A 123 6.84 -20.89 -5.01
CA SER A 123 7.46 -20.56 -6.31
C SER A 123 6.59 -19.72 -7.23
N ASP A 124 5.32 -19.52 -6.88
CA ASP A 124 4.34 -18.73 -7.65
C ASP A 124 4.51 -17.20 -7.48
N ILE A 125 5.18 -16.77 -6.41
CA ILE A 125 5.50 -15.36 -6.14
C ILE A 125 6.70 -14.95 -6.99
N SER A 126 6.44 -14.26 -8.11
CA SER A 126 7.48 -13.92 -9.09
C SER A 126 7.49 -12.49 -9.59
N THR A 127 6.45 -11.71 -9.28
CA THR A 127 6.30 -10.33 -9.76
C THR A 127 6.70 -9.32 -8.68
N VAL A 128 7.03 -8.11 -9.10
CA VAL A 128 7.42 -7.01 -8.19
C VAL A 128 6.28 -6.72 -7.20
N TYR A 129 5.04 -6.66 -7.67
CA TYR A 129 3.88 -6.41 -6.81
C TYR A 129 3.65 -7.54 -5.82
N ALA A 130 3.74 -8.80 -6.26
CA ALA A 130 3.62 -9.95 -5.35
C ALA A 130 4.75 -9.97 -4.31
N SER A 131 5.97 -9.54 -4.67
CA SER A 131 7.08 -9.37 -3.73
C SER A 131 6.75 -8.35 -2.64
N ILE A 132 6.22 -7.19 -3.04
CA ILE A 132 5.86 -6.10 -2.12
C ILE A 132 4.71 -6.54 -1.21
N GLU A 133 3.71 -7.23 -1.74
CA GLU A 133 2.60 -7.77 -0.94
C GLU A 133 3.06 -8.77 0.11
N LEU A 134 4.01 -9.64 -0.25
CA LEU A 134 4.62 -10.58 0.67
C LEU A 134 5.42 -9.86 1.76
N ASP A 135 6.17 -8.83 1.40
CA ASP A 135 6.97 -8.02 2.33
C ASP A 135 6.09 -7.28 3.33
N ASP A 136 5.05 -6.59 2.85
CA ASP A 136 4.07 -5.89 3.67
C ASP A 136 3.34 -6.84 4.61
N TRP A 137 2.88 -7.99 4.10
CA TRP A 137 2.26 -9.01 4.95
C TRP A 137 3.27 -9.50 6.00
N GLY A 138 4.49 -9.84 5.59
CA GLY A 138 5.52 -10.36 6.48
C GLY A 138 5.97 -9.39 7.57
N ALA A 139 6.05 -8.09 7.25
CA ALA A 139 6.48 -7.04 8.17
C ALA A 139 5.42 -6.70 9.23
N PHE A 140 4.12 -6.85 8.90
CA PHE A 140 3.03 -6.42 9.77
C PHE A 140 2.09 -7.54 10.23
N ARG A 141 2.33 -8.81 9.86
CA ARG A 141 1.49 -9.95 10.27
C ARG A 141 1.48 -10.19 11.77
N ASP A 142 2.59 -9.88 12.44
CA ASP A 142 2.77 -10.07 13.88
C ASP A 142 2.72 -8.67 14.53
N GLU A 143 1.85 -8.50 15.54
CA GLU A 143 1.72 -7.25 16.29
C GLU A 143 2.04 -7.54 17.75
N ASP A 144 3.04 -6.87 18.31
CA ASP A 144 3.39 -7.01 19.72
C ASP A 144 2.65 -5.96 20.57
N LEU A 145 1.57 -6.39 21.22
CA LEU A 145 0.80 -5.52 22.12
C LEU A 145 1.32 -5.53 23.56
N THR A 146 2.34 -6.33 23.87
CA THR A 146 3.07 -6.26 25.14
C THR A 146 3.98 -5.03 25.17
N ALA A 147 4.49 -4.62 24.01
CA ALA A 147 5.39 -3.47 23.87
C ALA A 147 4.66 -2.14 23.64
N ARG A 148 3.43 -2.16 23.09
CA ARG A 148 2.67 -0.94 22.78
C ARG A 148 1.16 -1.18 22.74
N PRO A 149 0.32 -0.17 23.05
CA PRO A 149 -1.13 -0.34 22.97
C PRO A 149 -1.60 -0.50 21.52
N PRO A 150 -2.73 -1.21 21.29
CA PRO A 150 -3.33 -1.27 19.96
C PRO A 150 -3.86 0.11 19.55
N ARG A 151 -4.07 0.31 18.24
CA ARG A 151 -4.53 1.60 17.70
C ARG A 151 -5.82 2.08 18.36
N THR A 152 -6.03 3.40 18.34
CA THR A 152 -7.18 4.04 18.98
C THR A 152 -8.50 3.51 18.42
N ALA A 153 -9.52 3.39 19.30
CA ALA A 153 -10.84 2.90 18.91
C ALA A 153 -11.55 3.85 17.92
N PHE A 154 -11.17 5.12 17.88
CA PHE A 154 -11.76 6.11 17.00
C PHE A 154 -11.16 6.13 15.58
N LEU A 155 -10.12 5.32 15.33
CA LEU A 155 -9.47 5.26 14.03
C LEU A 155 -10.41 4.65 12.99
N ARG A 156 -10.62 5.35 11.87
CA ARG A 156 -11.50 4.96 10.75
C ARG A 156 -10.74 4.48 9.51
N SER A 157 -9.45 4.16 9.66
CA SER A 157 -8.57 3.82 8.52
C SER A 157 -8.92 2.50 7.83
N VAL A 158 -9.83 1.70 8.39
CA VAL A 158 -10.28 0.43 7.81
C VAL A 158 -11.73 0.62 7.38
N VAL A 159 -11.94 0.85 6.07
CA VAL A 159 -13.26 1.06 5.43
C VAL A 159 -14.18 2.07 6.14
N GLY A 160 -13.62 3.07 6.81
CA GLY A 160 -14.39 4.09 7.55
C GLY A 160 -14.94 3.63 8.91
N ILE A 161 -14.71 2.37 9.30
CA ILE A 161 -15.31 1.76 10.50
C ILE A 161 -14.42 2.01 11.73
N VAL A 162 -15.01 2.61 12.77
CA VAL A 162 -14.37 2.77 14.08
C VAL A 162 -14.14 1.41 14.75
N GLY A 163 -13.03 1.27 15.47
CA GLY A 163 -12.68 0.04 16.19
C GLY A 163 -12.12 -1.09 15.32
N ALA A 164 -12.35 -1.08 14.00
CA ALA A 164 -11.88 -2.15 13.10
C ALA A 164 -10.36 -2.30 13.10
N ALA A 165 -9.61 -1.19 13.01
CA ALA A 165 -8.15 -1.20 13.10
C ALA A 165 -7.65 -1.79 14.44
N ARG A 166 -8.29 -1.39 15.55
CA ARG A 166 -7.98 -1.88 16.90
C ARG A 166 -8.25 -3.37 17.06
N MET A 167 -9.38 -3.85 16.53
CA MET A 167 -9.71 -5.29 16.51
C MET A 167 -8.69 -6.08 15.69
N GLY A 168 -8.27 -5.54 14.54
CA GLY A 168 -7.23 -6.14 13.72
C GLY A 168 -5.90 -6.29 14.46
N ASP A 169 -5.46 -5.28 15.19
CA ASP A 169 -4.25 -5.34 16.01
C ASP A 169 -4.34 -6.45 17.07
N LYS A 170 -5.46 -6.49 17.80
CA LYS A 170 -5.71 -7.54 18.80
C LYS A 170 -5.73 -8.94 18.19
N ALA A 171 -6.32 -9.10 17.01
CA ALA A 171 -6.37 -10.39 16.33
C ALA A 171 -4.97 -10.87 15.89
N ARG A 172 -4.14 -9.98 15.34
CA ARG A 172 -2.75 -10.30 14.97
C ARG A 172 -1.92 -10.65 16.20
N ALA A 173 -2.03 -9.85 17.26
CA ALA A 173 -1.32 -10.08 18.51
C ALA A 173 -1.73 -11.38 19.20
N ALA A 174 -3.02 -11.69 19.25
CA ALA A 174 -3.52 -12.95 19.78
C ALA A 174 -2.97 -14.16 18.99
N LYS A 175 -2.92 -14.07 17.66
CA LYS A 175 -2.36 -15.11 16.80
C LYS A 175 -0.85 -15.30 17.03
N ALA A 176 -0.12 -14.22 17.30
CA ALA A 176 1.31 -14.25 17.57
C ALA A 176 1.65 -14.60 19.03
N GLY A 177 0.67 -14.71 19.93
CA GLY A 177 0.91 -14.91 21.36
C GLY A 177 1.44 -13.67 22.09
N LEU A 178 1.18 -12.47 21.55
CA LEU A 178 1.72 -11.19 22.00
C LEU A 178 0.62 -10.18 22.38
N LEU A 179 -0.54 -10.66 22.85
CA LEU A 179 -1.69 -9.81 23.17
C LEU A 179 -1.46 -8.90 24.39
N GLY A 180 -0.61 -9.32 25.33
CA GLY A 180 -0.47 -8.68 26.65
C GLY A 180 -1.60 -9.06 27.62
N GLU A 181 -1.68 -8.35 28.74
CA GLU A 181 -2.79 -8.43 29.72
C GLU A 181 -4.01 -7.59 29.28
#